data_AF-A0A090SSP7-F1
#
_entry.id   AF-A0A090SSP7-F1
#
_cell.length_a   1.000
_cell.length_b   1.000
_cell.length_c   1.000
_cell.angle_alpha   90.00
_cell.angle_beta   90.00
_cell.angle_gamma   90.00
#
_symmetry.space_group_name_H-M   'P 1'
#
loop_
_entity.id
_entity.type
_entity.pdbx_description
1 polymer ?
#
loop_
_entity_poly.entity_id
_entity_poly.type
_entity_poly.pdbx_seq_one_letter_code
_entity_poly.pdbx_strand_id
1 'polypeptide(L)' 'MIKAKIDIYYCRQCNWMLRATWMTQELLHTFSEEVEVISLHPDTGGRFEIHCNGELIWERKKDGGFPEARY' A
#
# COMPACT_ATOMS: atom_id res chain seq x y z
N MET A 1 11.27 7.37 -18.32
CA MET A 1 10.06 7.52 -17.49
C MET A 1 10.42 7.19 -16.06
N ILE A 2 9.88 7.90 -15.08
CA ILE A 2 10.08 7.58 -13.66
C ILE A 2 9.08 6.46 -13.33
N LYS A 3 9.58 5.29 -12.93
CA LYS A 3 8.75 4.18 -12.47
C LYS A 3 8.27 4.43 -11.03
N ALA A 4 7.13 3.86 -10.68
CA ALA A 4 6.50 4.06 -9.37
C ALA A 4 7.22 3.26 -8.27
N LYS A 5 7.49 3.91 -7.14
CA LYS A 5 7.93 3.30 -5.88
C LYS A 5 6.79 3.39 -4.89
N ILE A 6 6.30 2.24 -4.42
CA ILE A 6 5.13 2.19 -3.55
C ILE A 6 5.56 1.69 -2.17
N ASP A 7 5.26 2.45 -1.12
CA ASP A 7 5.51 2.06 0.26
C ASP A 7 4.17 1.83 0.97
N ILE A 8 3.95 0.62 1.47
CA ILE A 8 2.74 0.26 2.24
C ILE A 8 3.14 0.03 3.69
N TYR A 9 2.73 0.94 4.57
CA TYR A 9 2.88 0.80 6.01
C TYR A 9 1.66 0.08 6.57
N TYR A 10 1.85 -0.97 7.37
CA TYR A 10 0.73 -1.73 7.92
C TYR A 10 0.94 -2.14 9.37
N CYS A 11 -0.11 -2.05 10.18
CA CYS A 11 -0.09 -2.48 11.57
C CYS A 11 0.12 -4.00 11.70
N ARG A 12 1.29 -4.42 12.19
CA ARG A 12 1.65 -5.83 12.40
C ARG A 12 0.84 -6.53 13.48
N GLN A 13 0.37 -5.78 14.49
CA GLN A 13 -0.46 -6.29 15.58
C GLN A 13 -1.97 -6.34 15.25
N CYS A 14 -2.37 -5.83 14.09
CA CYS A 14 -3.78 -5.73 13.68
C CYS A 14 -4.19 -6.83 12.68
N ASN A 15 -3.29 -7.79 12.40
CA ASN A 15 -3.48 -8.82 11.38
C ASN A 15 -3.74 -8.26 9.96
N TRP A 16 -3.07 -7.15 9.60
CA TRP A 16 -3.26 -6.49 8.29
C TRP A 16 -2.19 -6.84 7.25
N MET A 17 -1.25 -7.72 7.58
CA MET A 17 -0.23 -8.21 6.63
C MET A 17 -0.88 -8.78 5.37
N LEU A 18 -1.87 -9.67 5.52
CA LEU A 18 -2.55 -10.31 4.39
C LEU A 18 -3.20 -9.28 3.45
N ARG A 19 -3.79 -8.22 4.00
CA ARG A 19 -4.38 -7.14 3.21
C ARG A 19 -3.31 -6.34 2.47
N ALA A 20 -2.20 -6.01 3.13
CA ALA A 20 -1.08 -5.29 2.50
C ALA A 20 -0.44 -6.12 1.37
N THR A 21 -0.27 -7.42 1.58
CA THR A 21 0.24 -8.35 0.56
C THR A 21 -0.75 -8.55 -0.60
N TRP A 22 -2.06 -8.63 -0.33
CA TRP A 22 -3.07 -8.66 -1.39
C TRP A 22 -3.00 -7.39 -2.25
N MET A 23 -2.93 -6.22 -1.63
CA MET A 23 -2.81 -4.95 -2.36
C MET A 23 -1.55 -4.87 -3.22
N THR A 24 -0.44 -5.40 -2.72
CA THR A 24 0.80 -5.52 -3.49
C THR A 24 0.59 -6.34 -4.77
N GLN A 25 -0.14 -7.46 -4.68
CA GLN A 25 -0.46 -8.30 -5.83
C GLN A 25 -1.33 -7.58 -6.84
N GLU A 26 -2.39 -6.89 -6.40
CA GLU A 26 -3.27 -6.11 -7.29
C GLU A 26 -2.48 -5.03 -8.06
N LEU A 27 -1.61 -4.30 -7.35
CA LEU A 27 -0.79 -3.24 -7.94
C LEU A 27 0.24 -3.79 -8.93
N LEU A 28 0.95 -4.86 -8.57
CA LEU A 28 1.92 -5.49 -9.48
C LEU A 28 1.25 -6.16 -10.68
N HIS A 29 0.06 -6.71 -10.51
CA HIS A 29 -0.72 -7.29 -11.60
C HIS A 29 -1.19 -6.23 -12.59
N THR A 30 -1.66 -5.08 -12.08
CA THR A 30 -2.23 -4.00 -12.91
C THR A 30 -1.16 -3.13 -13.57
N PHE A 31 -0.07 -2.84 -12.86
CA PHE A 31 0.96 -1.87 -13.25
C PHE A 31 2.34 -2.52 -13.39
N SER A 32 2.37 -3.72 -13.98
CA SER A 32 3.56 -4.58 -14.01
C SER A 32 4.80 -3.97 -14.68
N GLU A 33 4.61 -3.01 -15.60
CA GLU A 33 5.72 -2.37 -16.31
C GLU A 33 6.10 -1.01 -15.71
N GLU A 34 5.16 -0.38 -15.01
CA GLU A 34 5.24 0.96 -14.45
C GLU A 34 5.78 0.99 -13.02
N VAL A 35 5.65 -0.11 -12.27
CA VAL A 35 6.15 -0.22 -10.90
C VAL A 35 7.63 -0.64 -10.89
N GLU A 36 8.46 0.10 -10.14
CA GLU A 36 9.86 -0.26 -9.88
C GLU A 36 9.96 -1.18 -8.67
N VAL A 37 9.26 -0.84 -7.59
CA VAL A 37 9.32 -1.53 -6.30
C VAL A 37 8.05 -1.28 -5.49
N ILE A 38 7.62 -2.31 -4.76
CA ILE A 38 6.65 -2.18 -3.68
C ILE A 38 7.31 -2.67 -2.40
N SER A 39 7.33 -1.83 -1.36
CA SER A 39 7.88 -2.13 -0.05
C SER A 39 6.77 -2.30 0.98
N LEU A 40 6.85 -3.37 1.78
CA LEU A 40 5.95 -3.60 2.91
C LEU A 40 6.67 -3.26 4.22
N HIS A 41 6.14 -2.27 4.94
CA HIS A 41 6.71 -1.76 6.19
C HIS A 41 5.83 -2.18 7.38
N PRO A 42 6.27 -3.13 8.21
CA PRO A 42 5.57 -3.48 9.44
C PRO A 42 5.61 -2.31 10.43
N ASP A 43 4.44 -1.92 10.93
CA ASP A 43 4.26 -0.81 11.85
C ASP A 43 3.28 -1.18 12.98
N THR A 44 2.85 -0.21 13.79
CA THR A 44 2.01 -0.37 14.97
C THR A 44 0.90 0.68 15.00
N GLY A 45 0.13 0.78 16.10
CA GLY A 45 -0.81 1.89 16.32
C GLY A 45 -2.02 1.95 15.38
N GLY A 46 -2.34 0.85 14.69
CA GLY A 46 -3.40 0.84 13.69
C GLY A 46 -3.09 1.71 12.47
N ARG A 47 -1.80 1.91 12.15
CA ARG A 47 -1.36 2.58 10.93
C ARG A 47 -1.65 1.70 9.71
N PHE A 48 -2.24 2.31 8.68
CA PHE A 48 -2.28 1.76 7.35
C PHE A 48 -2.22 2.91 6.35
N GLU A 49 -1.09 3.03 5.66
CA GLU A 49 -0.78 4.13 4.76
C GLU A 49 -0.14 3.59 3.49
N ILE A 50 -0.41 4.28 2.38
CA ILE A 50 0.19 3.99 1.09
C ILE A 50 0.82 5.27 0.56
N HIS A 51 2.09 5.20 0.22
CA HIS A 51 2.84 6.28 -0.41
C HIS A 51 3.23 5.86 -1.82
N CYS A 52 3.11 6.76 -2.78
CA CYS A 52 3.61 6.59 -4.14
C CYS A 52 4.67 7.66 -4.41
N ASN A 53 5.91 7.24 -4.68
CA ASN A 53 7.05 8.14 -4.85
C ASN A 53 7.23 9.14 -3.69
N GLY A 54 6.92 8.71 -2.46
CA GLY A 54 6.98 9.54 -1.25
C GLY A 54 5.75 10.43 -1.01
N GLU A 55 4.78 10.45 -1.92
CA GLU A 55 3.51 11.16 -1.74
C GLU A 55 2.45 10.25 -1.10
N LEU A 56 1.82 10.72 -0.03
CA LEU A 56 0.75 10.00 0.66
C LEU A 56 -0.52 9.96 -0.21
N ILE A 57 -0.87 8.78 -0.72
CA ILE A 57 -2.07 8.58 -1.56
C ILE A 57 -3.24 7.96 -0.80
N TRP A 58 -2.99 7.30 0.34
CA TRP A 58 -4.03 6.75 1.20
C TRP A 58 -3.59 6.69 2.66
N GLU A 59 -4.47 7.07 3.58
CA GLU A 59 -4.33 6.89 5.02
C GLU A 59 -5.66 6.43 5.63
N ARG A 60 -5.63 5.36 6.41
CA ARG A 60 -6.84 4.68 6.89
C ARG A 60 -7.82 5.54 7.67
N LYS A 61 -7.37 6.44 8.54
CA LYS A 61 -8.26 7.28 9.36
C LYS A 61 -8.85 8.41 8.53
N LYS A 62 -8.04 9.05 7.69
CA LYS A 62 -8.40 10.15 6.79
C LYS A 62 -9.38 9.70 5.71
N ASP A 63 -9.09 8.56 5.09
CA ASP A 63 -9.82 8.06 3.92
C ASP A 63 -10.90 7.02 4.29
N GLY A 64 -11.17 6.87 5.60
CA GLY A 64 -12.36 6.15 6.08
C GLY A 64 -12.30 4.63 5.97
N GLY A 65 -11.10 4.04 6.05
CA GLY A 65 -10.92 2.59 6.04
C GLY A 65 -9.79 2.14 5.12
N PHE A 66 -9.97 0.96 4.52
CA PHE A 66 -8.99 0.41 3.59
C PHE A 66 -9.40 0.71 2.15
N PRO A 67 -8.43 0.86 1.24
CA PRO A 67 -8.74 0.99 -0.17
C PRO A 67 -9.46 -0.26 -0.67
N GLU A 68 -10.45 -0.05 -1.53
CA GLU A 68 -11.06 -1.11 -2.32
C GLU A 68 -10.34 -1.18 -3.67
N ALA A 69 -10.01 -2.38 -4.13
CA ALA A 69 -9.59 -2.56 -5.51
C ALA A 69 -10.80 -2.27 -6.41
N ARG A 70 -10.67 -1.27 -7.28
CA ARG A 70 -11.65 -0.95 -8.31
C ARG A 70 -11.01 -1.20 -9.67
N TYR A 71 -11.72 -1.94 -10.50
CA TYR A 71 -11.36 -2.30 -11.88
C TYR A 71 -11.67 -1.17 -12.86
#